data_AF-A0AAD6KNC4-F1
#
_entry.id   AF-A0AAD6KNC4-F1
#
_cell.length_a   1.000
_cell.length_b   1.000
_cell.length_c   1.000
_cell.angle_alpha   90.00
_cell.angle_beta   90.00
_cell.angle_gamma   90.00
#
_symmetry.space_group_name_H-M   'P 1'
#
loop_
_entity.id
_entity.type
_entity.pdbx_description
1 polymer ?
#
loop_
_entity_poly.entity_id
_entity_poly.type
_entity_poly.pdbx_seq_one_letter_code
_entity_poly.pdbx_strand_id
1 'polypeptide(L)'
;MARKFRTTIKEKDLNPVWNESFYFNVSDPSNLHYLTLDAHVYSNVRATNSRSFLGKVCLTGNSFVLHSDAVVLHYPLEKRGIFSHVRGELGLKVYITDDASIKSSTPLPAVESLSTKDPGLTHAEAPMVHSMTETPSCTKVRG
;
A
#
# COMPACT_ATOMS: atom_id res chain seq x y z
N MET A 1 -13.87 -0.50 -12.07
CA MET A 1 -12.85 -1.12 -11.20
C MET A 1 -11.52 -0.42 -11.43
N ALA A 2 -10.81 -0.04 -10.37
CA ALA A 2 -9.46 0.51 -10.49
C ALA A 2 -8.44 -0.62 -10.78
N ARG A 3 -7.53 -0.42 -11.74
CA ARG A 3 -6.44 -1.37 -12.03
C ARG A 3 -5.30 -1.12 -11.05
N LYS A 4 -4.85 -2.16 -10.37
CA LYS A 4 -3.76 -2.07 -9.39
C LYS A 4 -2.59 -2.95 -9.79
N PHE A 5 -1.41 -2.38 -9.67
CA PHE A 5 -0.14 -3.04 -9.89
C PHE A 5 0.74 -2.88 -8.65
N ARG A 6 1.73 -3.75 -8.50
CA ARG A 6 2.70 -3.71 -7.41
C ARG A 6 4.05 -4.04 -8.01
N THR A 7 5.05 -3.28 -7.58
CA THR A 7 6.44 -3.55 -7.90
C THR A 7 6.95 -4.80 -7.18
N THR A 8 8.15 -5.24 -7.55
CA THR A 8 8.90 -6.21 -6.73
C THR A 8 9.20 -5.64 -5.34
N ILE A 9 9.29 -6.53 -4.35
CA ILE A 9 9.70 -6.16 -2.99
C ILE A 9 11.22 -6.08 -2.96
N LYS A 10 11.76 -4.92 -2.60
CA LYS A 10 13.18 -4.72 -2.33
C LYS A 10 13.42 -4.85 -0.83
N GLU A 11 14.28 -5.77 -0.45
CA GLU A 11 14.46 -6.17 0.94
C GLU A 11 15.61 -5.43 1.58
N LYS A 12 15.40 -4.90 2.79
CA LYS A 12 16.43 -4.19 3.58
C LYS A 12 17.09 -3.04 2.83
N ASP A 13 16.34 -2.38 1.95
CA ASP A 13 16.80 -1.25 1.14
C ASP A 13 16.05 0.02 1.53
N LEU A 14 16.79 1.06 1.90
CA LEU A 14 16.24 2.39 2.25
C LEU A 14 16.06 3.29 1.02
N ASN A 15 16.78 3.01 -0.08
CA ASN A 15 16.70 3.77 -1.33
C ASN A 15 16.43 2.80 -2.49
N PRO A 16 15.29 2.09 -2.47
CA PRO A 16 15.00 1.05 -3.44
C PRO A 16 14.90 1.59 -4.87
N VAL A 17 15.61 0.93 -5.78
CA VAL A 17 15.49 1.17 -7.23
C VAL A 17 14.73 0.01 -7.87
N TRP A 18 13.52 0.28 -8.36
CA TRP A 18 12.68 -0.74 -9.01
C TRP A 18 12.95 -0.84 -10.50
N ASN A 19 12.95 0.29 -11.22
CA ASN A 19 13.02 0.35 -12.69
C ASN A 19 11.98 -0.56 -13.37
N GLU A 20 10.77 -0.57 -12.83
CA GLU A 20 9.64 -1.35 -13.35
C GLU A 20 8.62 -0.42 -14.02
N SER A 21 8.06 -0.86 -15.14
CA SER A 21 7.06 -0.11 -15.91
C SER A 21 5.71 -0.82 -15.90
N PHE A 22 4.64 -0.06 -15.70
CA PHE A 22 3.27 -0.55 -15.76
C PHE A 22 2.46 0.28 -16.77
N TYR A 23 1.66 -0.41 -17.58
CA TYR A 23 0.88 0.21 -18.63
C TYR A 23 -0.61 0.06 -18.36
N PHE A 24 -1.30 1.20 -18.31
CA PHE A 24 -2.73 1.29 -18.09
C PHE A 24 -3.40 1.62 -19.42
N ASN A 25 -4.42 0.84 -19.79
CA ASN A 25 -5.21 1.18 -20.97
C ASN A 25 -6.15 2.34 -20.64
N VAL A 26 -6.08 3.42 -21.42
CA VAL A 26 -6.98 4.57 -21.32
C VAL A 26 -7.95 4.50 -22.49
N SER A 27 -9.22 4.19 -22.21
CA SER A 27 -10.23 4.00 -23.24
C SER A 27 -10.58 5.29 -23.99
N ASP A 28 -10.63 6.42 -23.27
CA ASP A 28 -10.91 7.74 -23.82
C ASP A 28 -9.89 8.75 -23.27
N PRO A 29 -8.94 9.22 -24.12
CA PRO A 29 -7.96 10.24 -23.75
C PRO A 29 -8.60 11.55 -23.27
N SER A 30 -9.82 11.85 -23.72
CA SER A 30 -10.56 13.06 -23.32
C SER A 30 -10.93 13.06 -21.84
N ASN A 31 -10.90 11.90 -21.17
CA ASN A 31 -11.17 11.79 -19.74
C ASN A 31 -9.90 11.80 -18.89
N LEU A 32 -8.71 11.87 -19.51
CA LEU A 32 -7.45 11.71 -18.80
C LEU A 32 -7.29 12.72 -17.66
N HIS A 33 -7.72 13.97 -17.84
CA HIS A 33 -7.62 15.00 -16.81
C HIS A 33 -8.47 14.74 -15.57
N TYR A 34 -9.49 13.88 -15.66
CA TYR A 34 -10.28 13.43 -14.51
C TYR A 34 -9.69 12.19 -13.83
N LEU A 35 -8.69 11.54 -14.44
CA LEU A 35 -8.04 10.36 -13.89
C LEU A 35 -6.88 10.75 -12.98
N THR A 36 -6.61 9.86 -12.02
CA THR A 36 -5.50 9.99 -11.08
C THR A 36 -4.67 8.71 -11.07
N LEU A 37 -3.36 8.88 -10.92
CA LEU A 37 -2.41 7.81 -10.64
C LEU A 37 -1.97 7.94 -9.18
N ASP A 38 -2.40 6.97 -8.37
CA ASP A 38 -2.04 6.86 -6.96
C ASP A 38 -0.92 5.81 -6.77
N ALA A 39 0.28 6.27 -6.45
CA ALA A 39 1.39 5.40 -6.07
C ALA A 39 1.49 5.33 -4.54
N HIS A 40 1.30 4.14 -3.97
CA HIS A 40 1.37 3.93 -2.52
C HIS A 40 2.62 3.13 -2.15
N VAL A 41 3.43 3.67 -1.24
CA VAL A 41 4.66 3.03 -0.75
C VAL A 41 4.40 2.37 0.59
N TYR A 42 4.94 1.15 0.75
CA TYR A 42 4.78 0.38 1.96
C TYR A 42 6.09 -0.31 2.34
N SER A 43 6.34 -0.43 3.64
CA SER A 43 7.38 -1.30 4.18
C SER A 43 6.78 -2.64 4.56
N ASN A 44 7.47 -3.73 4.23
CA ASN A 44 7.10 -5.08 4.64
C ASN A 44 8.10 -5.58 5.68
N VAL A 45 7.62 -5.90 6.88
CA VAL A 45 8.42 -6.46 7.97
C VAL A 45 8.22 -7.96 7.98
N ARG A 46 9.22 -8.71 7.52
CA ARG A 46 9.11 -10.17 7.41
C ARG A 46 8.96 -10.90 8.74
N ALA A 47 9.61 -10.40 9.80
CA ALA A 47 9.54 -11.02 11.13
C ALA A 47 8.10 -11.09 11.66
N THR A 48 7.28 -10.09 11.36
CA THR A 48 5.91 -9.95 11.87
C THR A 48 4.86 -10.13 10.77
N ASN A 49 5.28 -10.44 9.53
CA ASN A 49 4.46 -10.42 8.33
C ASN A 49 3.57 -9.16 8.21
N SER A 50 4.05 -8.03 8.73
CA SER A 50 3.25 -6.81 8.79
C SER A 50 3.67 -5.83 7.71
N ARG A 51 2.69 -5.07 7.23
CA ARG A 51 2.88 -4.05 6.19
C ARG A 51 2.53 -2.68 6.76
N SER A 52 3.49 -1.76 6.76
CA SER A 52 3.26 -0.38 7.19
C SER A 52 3.21 0.56 5.98
N PHE A 53 2.27 1.51 6.01
CA PHE A 53 2.16 2.53 4.97
C PHE A 53 3.21 3.61 5.18
N LEU A 54 4.04 3.83 4.16
CA LEU A 54 5.09 4.84 4.19
C LEU A 54 4.65 6.15 3.54
N GLY A 55 3.65 6.17 2.67
CA GLY A 55 3.20 7.41 2.03
C GLY A 55 2.67 7.17 0.64
N LYS A 56 2.14 8.22 0.03
CA LYS A 56 1.63 8.16 -1.34
C LYS A 56 2.07 9.34 -2.18
N VAL A 57 2.04 9.16 -3.49
CA VAL A 57 2.07 10.22 -4.49
C VAL A 57 0.76 10.12 -5.27
N CYS A 58 0.06 11.23 -5.40
CA CYS A 58 -1.13 11.35 -6.24
C CYS A 58 -0.82 12.28 -7.41
N LEU A 59 -0.92 11.76 -8.64
CA LEU A 59 -0.72 12.54 -9.86
C LEU A 59 -2.04 12.60 -10.63
N THR A 60 -2.47 13.80 -10.99
CA THR A 60 -3.63 14.03 -11.87
C THR A 60 -3.22 13.92 -13.33
N GLY A 61 -4.12 13.51 -14.22
CA GLY A 61 -3.78 13.28 -15.62
C GLY A 61 -3.29 14.52 -16.39
N ASN A 62 -3.53 15.73 -15.86
CA ASN A 62 -2.94 16.97 -16.39
C ASN A 62 -1.41 17.07 -16.20
N SER A 63 -0.81 16.23 -15.35
CA SER A 63 0.64 16.17 -15.12
C SER A 63 1.35 15.17 -16.03
N PHE A 64 0.60 14.40 -16.82
CA PHE A 64 1.18 13.39 -17.70
C PHE A 64 1.66 14.04 -19.00
N VAL A 65 2.88 13.69 -19.40
CA VAL A 65 3.51 14.20 -20.62
C VAL A 65 3.54 13.13 -21.71
N LEU A 66 3.89 13.50 -22.93
CA LEU A 66 4.15 12.53 -23.99
C LEU A 66 5.43 11.73 -23.68
N HIS A 67 5.52 10.51 -24.19
CA HIS A 67 6.68 9.63 -23.96
C HIS A 67 8.03 10.29 -24.32
N SER A 68 8.08 11.13 -25.36
CA SER A 68 9.28 11.86 -25.78
C SER A 68 9.80 12.84 -24.72
N ASP A 69 8.90 13.41 -23.94
CA ASP A 69 9.18 14.49 -22.99
C ASP A 69 9.31 13.95 -21.56
N ALA A 70 9.13 12.64 -21.41
CA ALA A 70 9.03 11.98 -20.13
C ALA A 70 10.39 11.81 -19.45
N VAL A 71 10.55 12.47 -18.31
CA VAL A 71 11.71 12.38 -17.43
C VAL A 71 11.33 11.82 -16.06
N VAL A 72 12.32 11.35 -15.30
CA VAL A 72 12.10 10.94 -13.91
C VAL A 72 11.98 12.19 -13.06
N LEU A 73 10.85 12.35 -12.37
CA LEU A 73 10.62 13.40 -11.39
C LEU A 73 10.54 12.79 -9.99
N HIS A 74 11.08 13.50 -9.00
CA HIS A 74 11.08 13.07 -7.61
C HIS A 74 9.92 13.73 -6.88
N TYR A 75 8.97 12.91 -6.45
CA TYR A 75 7.75 13.38 -5.79
C TYR A 75 7.84 13.12 -4.29
N PRO A 76 7.69 14.14 -3.43
CA PRO A 76 7.68 13.94 -1.99
C PRO A 76 6.48 13.07 -1.58
N LEU A 77 6.69 12.17 -0.62
CA LEU A 77 5.61 11.31 -0.12
C LEU A 77 4.65 12.08 0.78
N GLU A 78 3.36 12.05 0.44
CA GLU A 78 2.28 12.60 1.24
C GLU A 78 1.92 11.70 2.43
N LYS A 79 1.59 12.34 3.57
CA LYS A 79 1.25 11.68 4.84
C LYS A 79 -0.26 11.62 5.05
N ARG A 80 -0.72 10.60 5.79
CA ARG A 80 -2.12 10.50 6.26
C ARG A 80 -2.37 11.19 7.62
N GLY A 81 -1.32 11.69 8.31
CA GLY A 81 -1.49 12.37 9.61
C GLY A 81 -0.22 13.01 10.19
N ILE A 82 -0.39 13.83 11.23
CA ILE A 82 0.64 14.66 11.89
C ILE A 82 1.64 13.90 12.79
N PHE A 83 1.45 12.59 13.01
CA PHE A 83 2.35 11.77 13.84
C PHE A 83 3.26 10.83 13.02
N SER A 84 3.20 10.85 11.68
CA SER A 84 4.02 9.95 10.86
C SER A 84 5.42 10.52 10.59
N HIS A 85 6.44 9.74 10.96
CA HIS A 85 7.87 10.06 10.75
C HIS A 85 8.34 9.81 9.32
N VAL A 86 7.42 9.80 8.36
CA VAL A 86 7.74 9.58 6.95
C VAL A 86 8.59 10.74 6.44
N ARG A 87 9.75 10.40 5.91
CA ARG A 87 10.66 11.25 5.13
C ARG A 87 11.05 10.44 3.89
N GLY A 88 10.83 10.98 2.72
CA GLY A 88 11.20 10.31 1.47
C GLY A 88 10.50 10.90 0.27
N GLU A 89 11.05 10.58 -0.89
CA GLU A 89 10.53 10.91 -2.21
C GLU A 89 10.44 9.64 -3.04
N LEU A 90 9.56 9.64 -4.03
CA LEU A 90 9.40 8.56 -4.99
C LEU A 90 9.69 9.11 -6.39
N GLY A 91 10.74 8.57 -7.01
CA GLY A 91 11.06 8.84 -8.41
C GLY A 91 10.06 8.15 -9.33
N LEU A 92 9.34 8.92 -10.16
CA LEU A 92 8.40 8.39 -11.15
C LEU A 92 8.65 9.03 -12.52
N LYS A 93 8.58 8.22 -13.56
CA LYS A 93 8.48 8.65 -14.96
C LYS A 93 7.08 8.28 -15.46
N VAL A 94 6.24 9.28 -15.69
CA VAL A 94 4.83 9.07 -16.07
C VAL A 94 4.56 9.73 -17.41
N TYR A 95 3.95 8.98 -18.33
CA TYR A 95 3.74 9.44 -19.69
C TYR A 95 2.55 8.77 -20.38
N ILE A 96 2.14 9.39 -21.48
CA ILE A 96 1.14 8.90 -22.42
C ILE A 96 1.88 8.42 -23.67
N THR A 97 1.41 7.30 -24.23
CA THR A 97 1.93 6.74 -25.48
C THR A 97 0.80 6.07 -26.25
N ASP A 98 0.87 6.17 -27.57
CA ASP A 98 0.01 5.53 -28.57
C ASP A 98 0.69 4.33 -29.25
N ASP A 99 1.85 3.89 -28.73
CA ASP A 99 2.60 2.77 -29.26
C ASP A 99 1.79 1.46 -29.16
N ALA A 100 1.30 1.01 -30.31
CA ALA A 100 0.48 -0.19 -30.45
C ALA A 100 1.21 -1.50 -30.07
N SER A 101 2.54 -1.49 -29.97
CA SER A 101 3.32 -2.65 -29.51
C SER A 101 3.21 -2.87 -27.99
N ILE A 102 2.84 -1.82 -27.25
CA ILE A 102 2.74 -1.86 -25.79
C ILE A 102 1.42 -2.50 -25.38
N LYS A 103 1.52 -3.64 -24.70
CA LYS A 103 0.36 -4.31 -24.11
C LYS A 103 0.13 -3.79 -22.70
N SER A 104 -1.14 -3.55 -22.35
CA SER A 104 -1.50 -3.16 -20.99
C SER A 104 -1.09 -4.25 -19.98
N SER A 105 -0.59 -3.86 -18.82
CA SER A 105 -0.10 -4.79 -17.81
C SER A 105 -1.24 -5.59 -17.17
N THR A 106 -1.02 -6.86 -16.82
CA THR A 106 -2.06 -7.66 -16.13
C THR A 106 -2.22 -7.16 -14.69
N PRO A 107 -3.40 -6.65 -14.29
CA PRO A 107 -3.62 -6.17 -12.94
C PRO A 107 -3.47 -7.34 -11.96
N LEU A 108 -2.99 -7.04 -10.76
CA LEU A 108 -2.86 -8.07 -9.74
C LEU A 108 -4.24 -8.65 -9.39
N PRO A 109 -4.36 -9.98 -9.20
CA PRO A 109 -5.59 -10.56 -8.72
C PRO A 109 -5.91 -9.96 -7.33
N ALA A 110 -7.19 -9.66 -7.08
CA ALA A 110 -7.65 -8.99 -5.86
C ALA A 110 -7.46 -9.81 -4.55
N VAL A 111 -6.69 -10.91 -4.59
CA VAL A 111 -6.57 -11.91 -3.52
C VAL A 111 -5.24 -11.77 -2.75
N GLU A 112 -4.91 -10.58 -2.28
CA GLU A 112 -3.86 -10.39 -1.26
C GLU A 112 -4.38 -9.51 -0.11
N SER A 113 -5.58 -9.81 0.34
CA SER A 113 -6.10 -9.44 1.66
C SER A 113 -6.49 -10.71 2.41
N LEU A 114 -5.50 -11.53 2.75
CA LEU A 114 -5.70 -12.70 3.60
C LEU A 114 -4.61 -12.72 4.67
N SER A 115 -4.87 -12.06 5.80
CA SER A 115 -4.69 -12.67 7.12
C SER A 115 -5.23 -11.73 8.20
N THR A 116 -6.51 -11.88 8.52
CA THR A 116 -6.94 -11.79 9.92
C THR A 116 -7.81 -13.03 10.15
N LYS A 117 -7.17 -14.13 10.53
CA LYS A 117 -7.87 -15.18 11.27
C LYS A 117 -8.18 -14.58 12.64
N ASP A 118 -9.45 -14.29 12.88
CA ASP A 118 -9.97 -14.07 14.22
C ASP A 118 -10.61 -15.38 14.68
N PRO A 119 -10.00 -16.13 15.63
CA PRO A 119 -10.67 -17.24 16.25
C PRO A 119 -11.43 -16.75 17.48
N GLY A 120 -12.74 -16.59 17.29
CA GLY A 120 -13.72 -16.77 18.35
C GLY A 120 -14.21 -15.49 19.02
N LEU A 121 -15.52 -15.31 18.96
CA LEU A 121 -16.36 -15.01 20.13
C LEU A 121 -17.83 -15.15 19.66
N THR A 122 -18.29 -16.40 19.63
CA THR A 122 -19.72 -16.72 19.61
C THR A 122 -20.24 -16.68 21.05
N HIS A 123 -21.37 -15.97 21.20
CA HIS A 123 -22.34 -16.03 22.30
C HIS A 123 -21.91 -15.56 23.69
N ALA A 124 -22.45 -14.39 24.08
CA ALA A 124 -22.76 -14.06 25.46
C ALA A 124 -24.27 -13.98 25.63
N GLU A 125 -24.86 -15.00 26.23
CA GLU A 125 -26.11 -14.94 27.00
C GLU A 125 -25.77 -15.50 28.39
N ALA A 126 -26.02 -14.71 29.43
CA ALA A 126 -25.92 -15.13 30.83
C ALA A 126 -27.35 -15.35 31.37
N PRO A 127 -27.61 -16.23 32.35
CA PRO A 127 -27.22 -15.92 33.74
C PRO A 127 -26.90 -17.11 34.68
N MET A 128 -26.21 -16.76 35.79
CA MET A 128 -26.22 -17.29 37.18
C MET A 128 -26.02 -18.80 37.45
N VAL A 129 -25.03 -19.17 38.28
CA VAL A 129 -25.14 -19.50 39.73
C VAL A 129 -23.80 -20.00 40.33
N HIS A 130 -23.52 -19.58 41.58
CA HIS A 130 -22.72 -20.22 42.68
C HIS A 130 -21.28 -20.71 42.40
N SER A 131 -20.31 -20.81 43.33
CA SER A 131 -20.03 -20.34 44.69
C SER A 131 -18.58 -20.80 44.99
N MET A 132 -17.88 -20.03 45.83
CA MET A 132 -16.80 -20.42 46.76
C MET A 132 -15.38 -20.78 46.25
N THR A 133 -14.42 -20.02 46.83
CA THR A 133 -13.06 -20.36 47.32
C THR A 133 -12.02 -20.95 46.35
N GLU A 134 -10.91 -20.25 46.13
CA GLU A 134 -9.66 -20.37 46.93
C GLU A 134 -8.52 -19.53 46.29
N THR A 135 -7.78 -18.76 47.10
CA THR A 135 -6.55 -18.05 46.71
C THR A 135 -5.32 -18.94 46.85
N PRO A 136 -4.30 -18.77 46.00
CA PRO A 136 -3.01 -18.24 46.50
C PRO A 136 -2.45 -17.18 45.54
N SER A 137 -2.17 -15.96 45.99
CA SER A 137 -0.91 -15.52 46.63
C SER A 137 0.31 -15.41 45.68
N CYS A 138 0.77 -14.16 45.54
CA CYS A 138 2.17 -13.69 45.43
C CYS A 138 2.91 -13.87 44.08
N THR A 139 3.76 -12.98 43.57
CA THR A 139 4.00 -11.52 43.63
C THR A 139 4.94 -11.21 42.46
N LYS A 140 4.79 -10.04 41.84
CA LYS A 140 5.73 -9.49 40.86
C LYS A 140 6.97 -8.96 41.58
N VAL A 141 8.16 -9.49 41.26
CA VAL A 141 9.43 -8.85 41.60
C VAL A 141 10.19 -8.48 40.34
N ARG A 142 10.60 -7.21 40.31
CA ARG A 142 11.46 -6.59 39.31
C ARG A 142 12.88 -6.64 39.89
N GLY A 143 13.84 -7.12 39.11
CA GLY A 143 15.28 -6.95 39.30
C GLY A 143 15.86 -6.70 37.94
#